data_AF-A0A6A6SIK8-F1
#
_entry.id   AF-A0A6A6SIK8-F1
#
_cell.length_a   1.000
_cell.length_b   1.000
_cell.length_c   1.000
_cell.angle_alpha   90.00
_cell.angle_beta   90.00
_cell.angle_gamma   90.00
#
_symmetry.space_group_name_H-M   'P 1'
#
loop_
_entity.id
_entity.type
_entity.pdbx_description
1 polymer ?
#
loop_
_entity_poly.entity_id
_entity_poly.type
_entity_poly.pdbx_seq_one_letter_code
_entity_poly.pdbx_strand_id
1 'polypeptide(L)'
;MDQQIVSDFNRTPVVQIVTWLCLVLSILAFFTHTGIKLYASNSLSVETILVFLSLVFGSAQSISVSLQCSNGFGKPSNTLEDGQIEAMLKSEYAATLLLFCSIAFSKFTLVAFIHGLVAKPSDVYINYGLGGFALAWLVVSIFVSAFQCQLPSPWDKTRPDCINFLSWWNTVAAMNIISEIAMVGLEIKIIMPLQMPRARKASIISLFACRLLIVVAAAIQLYLFHKDSSSPRKDDLTLGYWQSTIGNQVVQCLGIITTTLPYAKLFMESFESGLIRVNNVRWKEGQLINDSERTYKLLDVSRSSQPAQQSLHHGISTARAYTVNSLPNRTT
;
A
#
# COMPACT_ATOMS: atom_id res chain seq x y z
N MET A 1 -13.11 6.05 -37.90
CA MET A 1 -12.77 5.09 -36.82
C MET A 1 -12.00 3.98 -37.50
N ASP A 2 -10.67 4.11 -37.57
CA ASP A 2 -9.84 3.14 -38.28
C ASP A 2 -9.63 1.92 -37.40
N GLN A 3 -10.21 0.80 -37.82
CA GLN A 3 -10.14 -0.47 -37.13
C GLN A 3 -8.71 -1.02 -37.31
N GLN A 4 -7.83 -0.79 -36.32
CA GLN A 4 -6.48 -1.37 -36.32
C GLN A 4 -6.58 -2.89 -36.09
N ILE A 5 -6.43 -3.64 -37.18
CA ILE A 5 -6.39 -5.10 -37.17
C ILE A 5 -5.09 -5.54 -36.46
N VAL A 6 -5.22 -6.45 -35.49
CA VAL A 6 -4.09 -7.12 -34.85
C VAL A 6 -3.40 -7.99 -35.90
N SER A 7 -2.27 -7.51 -36.42
CA SER A 7 -1.43 -8.21 -37.40
C SER A 7 -0.09 -8.55 -36.75
N ASP A 8 0.64 -9.55 -37.27
CA ASP A 8 1.93 -9.98 -36.71
C ASP A 8 3.01 -8.88 -36.68
N PHE A 9 2.77 -7.80 -37.42
CA PHE A 9 3.62 -6.61 -37.54
C PHE A 9 3.13 -5.40 -36.74
N ASN A 10 1.97 -5.46 -36.08
CA ASN A 10 1.43 -4.36 -35.28
C ASN A 10 0.88 -4.87 -33.94
N ARG A 11 1.72 -4.77 -32.89
CA ARG A 11 1.36 -5.16 -31.52
C ARG A 11 0.90 -3.99 -30.65
N THR A 12 0.91 -2.76 -31.19
CA THR A 12 0.46 -1.54 -30.50
C THR A 12 -0.93 -1.67 -29.87
N PRO A 13 -1.96 -2.23 -30.57
CA PRO A 13 -3.30 -2.31 -30.00
C PRO A 13 -3.36 -3.19 -28.74
N VAL A 14 -2.57 -4.26 -28.70
CA VAL A 14 -2.52 -5.18 -27.55
C VAL A 14 -1.96 -4.47 -26.32
N VAL A 15 -0.86 -3.72 -26.49
CA VAL A 15 -0.24 -2.94 -25.41
C VAL A 15 -1.21 -1.89 -24.88
N GLN A 16 -1.91 -1.18 -25.77
CA GLN A 16 -2.92 -0.19 -25.38
C GLN A 16 -4.08 -0.81 -24.61
N ILE A 17 -4.68 -1.91 -25.11
CA ILE A 17 -5.80 -2.59 -24.45
C ILE A 17 -5.42 -2.98 -23.01
N VAL A 18 -4.25 -3.61 -22.84
CA VAL A 18 -3.79 -4.03 -21.51
C VAL A 18 -3.52 -2.82 -20.61
N THR A 19 -2.90 -1.77 -21.14
CA THR A 19 -2.60 -0.54 -20.37
C THR A 19 -3.88 0.12 -19.85
N TRP A 20 -4.89 0.30 -20.71
CA TRP A 20 -6.17 0.89 -20.30
C TRP A 20 -6.95 -0.01 -19.34
N LEU A 21 -6.93 -1.34 -19.55
CA LEU A 21 -7.53 -2.29 -18.63
C LEU A 21 -6.90 -2.21 -17.24
N CYS A 22 -5.56 -2.23 -17.17
CA CYS A 22 -4.81 -2.10 -15.92
C CYS A 22 -5.09 -0.77 -15.21
N LEU A 23 -5.20 0.33 -15.97
CA LEU A 23 -5.55 1.64 -15.42
C LEU A 23 -6.94 1.65 -14.79
N VAL A 24 -7.95 1.13 -15.50
CA VAL A 24 -9.32 1.03 -14.97
C VAL A 24 -9.37 0.20 -13.69
N LEU A 25 -8.70 -0.97 -13.68
CA LEU A 25 -8.63 -1.82 -12.50
C LEU A 25 -7.94 -1.13 -11.32
N SER A 26 -6.88 -0.36 -11.57
CA SER A 26 -6.17 0.40 -10.53
C SER A 26 -7.03 1.52 -9.94
N ILE A 27 -7.80 2.23 -10.78
CA ILE A 27 -8.75 3.26 -10.35
C ILE A 27 -9.85 2.64 -9.47
N LEU A 28 -10.45 1.53 -9.91
CA LEU A 28 -11.46 0.80 -9.14
C LEU A 28 -10.91 0.32 -7.78
N ALA A 29 -9.68 -0.19 -7.77
CA ALA A 29 -8.99 -0.59 -6.55
C ALA A 29 -8.83 0.60 -5.58
N PHE A 30 -8.38 1.76 -6.06
CA PHE A 30 -8.25 2.96 -5.22
C PHE A 30 -9.57 3.42 -4.61
N PHE A 31 -10.65 3.45 -5.40
CA PHE A 31 -11.98 3.79 -4.87
C PHE A 31 -12.47 2.77 -3.85
N THR A 32 -12.21 1.49 -4.08
CA THR A 32 -12.55 0.42 -3.14
C THR A 32 -11.79 0.61 -1.82
N HIS A 33 -10.47 0.84 -1.88
CA HIS A 33 -9.64 1.09 -0.71
C HIS A 33 -10.10 2.32 0.08
N THR A 34 -10.31 3.44 -0.62
CA THR A 34 -10.75 4.69 0.00
C THR A 34 -12.15 4.55 0.61
N GLY A 35 -13.07 3.87 -0.10
CA GLY A 35 -14.43 3.60 0.38
C GLY A 35 -14.45 2.74 1.64
N ILE A 36 -13.70 1.64 1.67
CA ILE A 36 -13.55 0.79 2.86
C ILE A 36 -13.02 1.61 4.04
N LYS A 37 -12.00 2.44 3.80
CA LYS A 37 -11.33 3.18 4.85
C LYS A 37 -12.16 4.32 5.42
N LEU A 38 -12.82 5.09 4.55
CA LEU A 38 -13.74 6.14 4.96
C LEU A 38 -14.89 5.55 5.77
N TYR A 39 -15.46 4.42 5.32
CA TYR A 39 -16.52 3.76 6.06
C TYR A 39 -16.07 3.22 7.43
N ALA A 40 -14.88 2.61 7.50
CA ALA A 40 -14.39 1.97 8.74
C ALA A 40 -13.88 2.97 9.79
N SER A 41 -13.20 4.05 9.37
CA SER A 41 -12.47 4.93 10.28
C SER A 41 -12.90 6.40 10.24
N ASN A 42 -13.77 6.82 9.30
CA ASN A 42 -14.17 8.23 9.10
C ASN A 42 -12.99 9.23 9.04
N SER A 43 -11.79 8.78 8.64
CA SER A 43 -10.57 9.61 8.62
C SER A 43 -9.67 9.28 7.43
N LEU A 44 -9.02 10.31 6.89
CA LEU A 44 -8.00 10.17 5.85
C LEU A 44 -6.67 9.78 6.48
N SER A 45 -6.33 8.51 6.34
CA SER A 45 -5.05 7.96 6.78
C SER A 45 -3.91 8.29 5.82
N VAL A 46 -2.67 8.22 6.32
CA VAL A 46 -1.44 8.28 5.52
C VAL A 46 -1.46 7.24 4.40
N GLU A 47 -1.99 6.04 4.63
CA GLU A 47 -2.06 4.99 3.59
C GLU A 47 -2.95 5.40 2.42
N THR A 48 -4.06 6.11 2.66
CA THR A 48 -4.94 6.60 1.58
C THR A 48 -4.19 7.58 0.68
N ILE A 49 -3.36 8.45 1.26
CA ILE A 49 -2.52 9.40 0.53
C ILE A 49 -1.47 8.65 -0.28
N LEU A 50 -0.82 7.64 0.30
CA LEU A 50 0.21 6.85 -0.38
C LEU A 50 -0.35 6.04 -1.57
N VAL A 51 -1.53 5.42 -1.43
CA VAL A 51 -2.20 4.74 -2.56
C VAL A 51 -2.59 5.75 -3.63
N PHE A 52 -3.11 6.92 -3.23
CA PHE A 52 -3.45 7.97 -4.18
C PHE A 52 -2.21 8.42 -4.98
N LEU A 53 -1.08 8.65 -4.32
CA LEU A 53 0.18 8.96 -5.01
C LEU A 53 0.61 7.83 -5.95
N SER A 54 0.53 6.57 -5.51
CA SER A 54 0.81 5.40 -6.36
C SER A 54 -0.07 5.37 -7.63
N LEU A 55 -1.36 5.71 -7.50
CA LEU A 55 -2.30 5.81 -8.60
C LEU A 55 -1.97 6.99 -9.54
N VAL A 56 -1.62 8.15 -9.01
CA VAL A 56 -1.25 9.33 -9.82
C VAL A 56 0.01 9.06 -10.65
N PHE A 57 1.05 8.49 -10.04
CA PHE A 57 2.23 8.08 -10.80
C PHE A 57 1.91 6.97 -11.79
N GLY A 58 1.05 6.03 -11.40
CA GLY A 58 0.65 4.92 -12.26
C GLY A 58 -0.17 5.37 -13.48
N SER A 59 -1.06 6.35 -13.32
CA SER A 59 -1.84 6.91 -14.42
C SER A 59 -0.99 7.74 -15.37
N ALA A 60 -0.07 8.56 -14.84
CA ALA A 60 0.91 9.28 -15.65
C ALA A 60 1.81 8.31 -16.45
N GLN A 61 2.18 7.17 -15.85
CA GLN A 61 2.90 6.10 -16.52
C GLN A 61 2.08 5.50 -17.67
N SER A 62 0.80 5.16 -17.44
CA SER A 62 -0.09 4.61 -18.49
C SER A 62 -0.30 5.58 -19.65
N ILE A 63 -0.37 6.89 -19.37
CA ILE A 63 -0.43 7.94 -20.38
C ILE A 63 0.87 7.99 -21.19
N SER A 64 2.02 7.92 -20.51
CA SER A 64 3.33 7.91 -21.17
C SER A 64 3.49 6.71 -22.11
N VAL A 65 3.02 5.52 -21.70
CA VAL A 65 2.99 4.33 -22.57
C VAL A 65 2.01 4.51 -23.74
N SER A 66 0.88 5.18 -23.53
CA SER A 66 -0.05 5.48 -24.62
C SER A 66 0.56 6.43 -25.66
N LEU A 67 1.36 7.42 -25.23
CA LEU A 67 2.14 8.30 -26.12
C LEU A 67 3.23 7.51 -26.85
N GLN A 68 3.93 6.60 -26.16
CA GLN A 68 4.91 5.69 -26.75
C GLN A 68 4.27 4.87 -27.89
N CYS A 69 3.08 4.30 -27.66
CA CYS A 69 2.28 3.61 -28.66
C CYS A 69 1.88 4.49 -29.85
N SER A 70 1.48 5.74 -29.59
CA SER A 70 1.14 6.71 -30.64
C SER A 70 2.32 7.03 -31.56
N ASN A 71 3.54 6.98 -31.03
CA ASN A 71 4.78 7.22 -31.77
C ASN A 71 5.35 5.95 -32.43
N GLY A 72 4.59 4.86 -32.51
CA GLY A 72 4.95 3.68 -33.29
C GLY A 72 5.49 2.49 -32.49
N PHE A 73 5.42 2.51 -31.15
CA PHE A 73 5.81 1.36 -30.34
C PHE A 73 4.98 0.12 -30.67
N GLY A 74 5.63 -1.03 -30.87
CA GLY A 74 4.99 -2.27 -31.33
C GLY A 74 4.91 -2.42 -32.85
N LYS A 75 5.58 -1.57 -33.62
CA LYS A 75 5.86 -1.71 -35.07
C LYS A 75 7.36 -1.88 -35.32
N PRO A 76 7.80 -2.52 -36.42
CA PRO A 76 9.22 -2.63 -36.77
C PRO A 76 9.92 -1.26 -36.82
N SER A 77 11.14 -1.17 -36.26
CA SER A 77 11.86 0.11 -36.14
C SER A 77 12.14 0.77 -37.48
N ASN A 78 12.40 -0.04 -38.52
CA ASN A 78 12.65 0.40 -39.89
C ASN A 78 11.44 1.04 -40.61
N THR A 79 10.25 1.00 -40.01
CA THR A 79 9.03 1.62 -40.57
C THR A 79 8.75 3.01 -40.00
N LEU A 80 9.60 3.49 -39.10
CA LEU A 80 9.40 4.72 -38.34
C LEU A 80 10.40 5.79 -38.77
N GLU A 81 9.96 7.04 -38.72
CA GLU A 81 10.83 8.20 -38.93
C GLU A 81 11.67 8.46 -37.67
N ASP A 82 12.89 8.99 -37.84
CA ASP A 82 13.82 9.27 -36.73
C ASP A 82 13.19 10.12 -35.62
N GLY A 83 12.37 11.12 -36.00
CA GLY A 83 11.64 11.96 -35.05
C GLY A 83 10.60 11.19 -34.23
N GLN A 84 9.97 10.15 -34.81
CA GLN A 84 9.04 9.28 -34.10
C GLN A 84 9.76 8.37 -33.11
N ILE A 85 10.92 7.84 -33.50
CA ILE A 85 11.78 7.02 -32.64
C ILE A 85 12.24 7.84 -31.43
N GLU A 86 12.69 9.09 -31.62
CA GLU A 86 13.10 9.95 -30.52
C GLU A 86 11.94 10.25 -29.55
N ALA A 87 10.75 10.60 -30.08
CA ALA A 87 9.57 10.87 -29.27
C ALA A 87 9.10 9.63 -28.49
N MET A 88 9.21 8.45 -29.10
CA MET A 88 8.93 7.17 -28.46
C MET A 88 9.91 6.90 -27.31
N LEU A 89 11.22 7.07 -27.53
CA LEU A 89 12.25 6.86 -26.50
C LEU A 89 12.08 7.81 -25.31
N LYS A 90 11.74 9.08 -25.55
CA LYS A 90 11.42 10.05 -24.49
C LYS A 90 10.20 9.62 -23.66
N SER A 91 9.17 9.11 -24.33
CA SER A 91 7.95 8.62 -23.68
C SER A 91 8.22 7.39 -22.81
N GLU A 92 9.05 6.47 -23.31
CA GLU A 92 9.51 5.29 -22.58
C GLU A 92 10.34 5.65 -21.34
N TYR A 93 11.26 6.61 -21.50
CA TYR A 93 12.07 7.14 -20.40
C TYR A 93 11.20 7.70 -19.29
N ALA A 94 10.22 8.56 -19.63
CA ALA A 94 9.26 9.08 -18.66
C ALA A 94 8.43 7.96 -18.00
N ALA A 95 7.92 7.02 -18.79
CA ALA A 95 7.16 5.87 -18.29
C ALA A 95 7.95 5.02 -17.28
N THR A 96 9.25 4.82 -17.54
CA THR A 96 10.12 4.02 -16.67
C THR A 96 10.31 4.65 -15.29
N LEU A 97 10.52 5.98 -15.24
CA LEU A 97 10.65 6.68 -13.96
C LEU A 97 9.34 6.66 -13.16
N LEU A 98 8.22 6.89 -13.84
CA LEU A 98 6.89 6.91 -13.23
C LEU A 98 6.48 5.53 -12.71
N LEU A 99 6.86 4.45 -13.40
CA LEU A 99 6.66 3.07 -12.98
C LEU A 99 7.30 2.81 -11.60
N PHE A 100 8.56 3.21 -11.43
CA PHE A 100 9.27 3.02 -10.16
C PHE A 100 8.64 3.78 -9.01
N CYS A 101 8.26 5.04 -9.25
CA CYS A 101 7.50 5.81 -8.27
C CYS A 101 6.21 5.09 -7.88
N SER A 102 5.40 4.67 -8.86
CA SER A 102 4.13 3.97 -8.60
C SER A 102 4.31 2.70 -7.75
N ILE A 103 5.29 1.86 -8.10
CA ILE A 103 5.62 0.64 -7.36
C ILE A 103 6.13 0.94 -5.94
N ALA A 104 6.98 1.95 -5.76
CA ALA A 104 7.48 2.29 -4.44
C ALA A 104 6.39 2.84 -3.52
N PHE A 105 5.49 3.69 -4.03
CA PHE A 105 4.36 4.19 -3.23
C PHE A 105 3.36 3.08 -2.85
N SER A 106 3.18 2.05 -3.69
CA SER A 106 2.36 0.88 -3.32
C SER A 106 3.02 0.04 -2.22
N LYS A 107 4.36 -0.06 -2.21
CA LYS A 107 5.14 -0.65 -1.10
C LYS A 107 5.05 0.17 0.18
N PHE A 108 5.19 1.50 0.11
CA PHE A 108 5.08 2.36 1.27
C PHE A 108 3.68 2.31 1.91
N THR A 109 2.64 2.18 1.09
CA THR A 109 1.28 1.93 1.59
C THR A 109 1.26 0.67 2.46
N LEU A 110 1.91 -0.42 2.02
CA LEU A 110 1.96 -1.65 2.78
C LEU A 110 2.75 -1.49 4.08
N VAL A 111 3.91 -0.84 4.02
CA VAL A 111 4.73 -0.59 5.21
C VAL A 111 3.94 0.21 6.25
N ALA A 112 3.16 1.21 5.80
CA ALA A 112 2.29 1.98 6.69
C ALA A 112 1.15 1.12 7.26
N PHE A 113 0.56 0.24 6.44
CA PHE A 113 -0.44 -0.73 6.88
C PHE A 113 0.10 -1.70 7.93
N ILE A 114 1.25 -2.32 7.67
CA ILE A 114 1.91 -3.22 8.60
C ILE A 114 2.26 -2.50 9.90
N HIS A 115 2.70 -1.24 9.82
CA HIS A 115 3.01 -0.44 11.00
C HIS A 115 1.81 -0.34 11.96
N GLY A 116 0.59 -0.20 11.43
CA GLY A 116 -0.63 -0.21 12.25
C GLY A 116 -0.97 -1.56 12.88
N LEU A 117 -0.44 -2.67 12.35
CA LEU A 117 -0.69 -4.02 12.86
C LEU A 117 0.36 -4.49 13.87
N VAL A 118 1.55 -3.91 13.87
CA VAL A 118 2.65 -4.36 14.73
C VAL A 118 2.46 -3.87 16.16
N ALA A 119 2.50 -4.81 17.11
CA ALA A 119 2.55 -4.50 18.55
C ALA A 119 3.95 -4.65 19.18
N LYS A 120 4.85 -5.44 18.56
CA LYS A 120 6.17 -5.75 19.11
C LYS A 120 7.23 -4.76 18.62
N PRO A 121 8.08 -4.19 19.49
CA PRO A 121 9.08 -3.21 19.09
C PRO A 121 10.09 -3.77 18.09
N SER A 122 10.48 -5.04 18.21
CA SER A 122 11.38 -5.71 17.25
C SER A 122 10.83 -5.72 15.83
N ASP A 123 9.52 -5.96 15.68
CA ASP A 123 8.87 -6.05 14.38
C ASP A 123 8.64 -4.64 13.79
N VAL A 124 8.55 -3.60 14.63
CA VAL A 124 8.51 -2.19 14.20
C VAL A 124 9.82 -1.81 13.52
N TYR A 125 10.96 -2.16 14.13
CA TYR A 125 12.28 -1.90 13.53
C TYR A 125 12.45 -2.64 12.20
N ILE A 126 11.99 -3.89 12.11
CA ILE A 126 12.03 -4.66 10.85
C ILE A 126 11.16 -3.99 9.79
N ASN A 127 9.96 -3.52 10.14
CA ASN A 127 9.07 -2.82 9.21
C ASN A 127 9.69 -1.52 8.67
N TYR A 128 10.30 -0.72 9.55
CA TYR A 128 11.05 0.48 9.11
C TYR A 128 12.27 0.12 8.25
N GLY A 129 12.95 -0.99 8.55
CA GLY A 129 14.02 -1.53 7.73
C GLY A 129 13.55 -1.89 6.31
N LEU A 130 12.38 -2.54 6.18
CA LEU A 130 11.77 -2.82 4.87
C LEU A 130 11.33 -1.56 4.13
N GLY A 131 10.79 -0.57 4.85
CA GLY A 131 10.51 0.75 4.29
C GLY A 131 11.77 1.46 3.79
N GLY A 132 12.84 1.44 4.57
CA GLY A 132 14.14 1.98 4.18
C GLY A 132 14.74 1.26 2.97
N PHE A 133 14.61 -0.07 2.91
CA PHE A 133 15.03 -0.86 1.75
C PHE A 133 14.24 -0.48 0.49
N ALA A 134 12.92 -0.35 0.60
CA ALA A 134 12.07 0.07 -0.53
C ALA A 134 12.40 1.49 -1.00
N LEU A 135 12.72 2.40 -0.09
CA LEU A 135 13.17 3.75 -0.41
C LEU A 135 14.54 3.76 -1.09
N ALA A 136 15.51 3.00 -0.58
CA ALA A 136 16.81 2.86 -1.20
C ALA A 136 16.69 2.27 -2.61
N TRP A 137 15.84 1.25 -2.78
CA TRP A 137 15.53 0.67 -4.09
C TRP A 137 14.94 1.70 -5.05
N LEU A 138 13.97 2.52 -4.61
CA LEU A 138 13.39 3.59 -5.42
C LEU A 138 14.46 4.60 -5.86
N VAL A 139 15.25 5.10 -4.91
CA VAL A 139 16.28 6.11 -5.17
C VAL A 139 17.30 5.56 -6.18
N VAL A 140 17.88 4.39 -5.93
CA VAL A 140 18.85 3.78 -6.84
C VAL A 140 18.22 3.54 -8.22
N SER A 141 16.97 3.08 -8.26
CA SER A 141 16.27 2.81 -9.52
C SER A 141 16.05 4.09 -10.35
N ILE A 142 15.63 5.19 -9.71
CA ILE A 142 15.48 6.49 -10.37
C ILE A 142 16.82 7.02 -10.85
N PHE A 143 17.86 7.01 -10.00
CA PHE A 143 19.17 7.56 -10.36
C PHE A 143 19.78 6.81 -11.54
N VAL A 144 19.80 5.48 -11.51
CA VAL A 144 20.38 4.69 -12.60
C VAL A 144 19.55 4.84 -13.88
N SER A 145 18.22 4.87 -13.81
CA SER A 145 17.40 5.13 -14.99
C SER A 145 17.55 6.56 -15.52
N ALA A 146 17.72 7.56 -14.67
CA ALA A 146 17.92 8.95 -15.09
C ALA A 146 19.27 9.16 -15.80
N PHE A 147 20.31 8.43 -15.38
CA PHE A 147 21.66 8.49 -15.94
C PHE A 147 22.03 7.24 -16.75
N GLN A 148 21.04 6.58 -17.37
CA GLN A 148 21.24 5.33 -18.11
C GLN A 148 22.16 5.47 -19.34
N CYS A 149 22.24 6.66 -19.92
CA CYS A 149 23.09 7.01 -21.06
C CYS A 149 23.67 8.43 -20.87
N GLN A 150 24.66 8.80 -21.69
CA GLN A 150 25.35 10.09 -21.57
C GLN A 150 24.42 11.30 -21.83
N LEU A 151 24.54 12.33 -20.98
CA LEU A 151 23.92 13.64 -21.20
C LEU A 151 24.45 14.28 -22.50
N PRO A 152 23.63 15.03 -23.26
CA PRO A 152 22.34 15.63 -22.90
C PRO A 152 21.08 14.78 -23.21
N SER A 153 21.24 13.60 -23.81
CA SER A 153 20.12 12.77 -24.28
C SER A 153 20.12 11.38 -23.62
N PRO A 154 19.84 11.28 -22.30
CA PRO A 154 19.87 10.01 -21.57
C PRO A 154 18.80 9.00 -22.04
N TRP A 155 17.80 9.44 -22.82
CA TRP A 155 16.80 8.57 -23.44
C TRP A 155 17.30 7.85 -24.71
N ASP A 156 18.41 8.29 -25.30
CA ASP A 156 18.93 7.76 -26.56
C ASP A 156 19.69 6.45 -26.34
N LYS A 157 18.96 5.33 -26.41
CA LYS A 157 19.47 3.96 -26.25
C LYS A 157 20.28 3.45 -27.45
N THR A 158 20.42 4.23 -28.52
CA THR A 158 21.17 3.81 -29.72
C THR A 158 22.68 4.00 -29.57
N ARG A 159 23.11 4.73 -28.53
CA ARG A 159 24.53 5.04 -28.30
C ARG A 159 25.29 3.88 -27.65
N PRO A 160 26.60 3.73 -27.96
CA PRO A 160 27.42 2.64 -27.42
C PRO A 160 27.74 2.77 -25.93
N ASP A 161 27.78 3.99 -25.38
CA ASP A 161 28.21 4.27 -23.99
C ASP A 161 27.06 4.22 -22.97
N CYS A 162 26.05 3.38 -23.18
CA CYS A 162 24.93 3.20 -22.26
C CYS A 162 25.16 2.03 -21.29
N ILE A 163 24.48 2.06 -20.14
CA ILE A 163 24.48 0.94 -19.20
C ILE A 163 23.90 -0.33 -19.84
N ASN A 164 24.33 -1.50 -19.37
CA ASN A 164 23.74 -2.76 -19.81
C ASN A 164 22.30 -2.88 -19.30
N PHE A 165 21.33 -2.58 -20.18
CA PHE A 165 19.92 -2.53 -19.86
C PHE A 165 19.39 -3.86 -19.30
N LEU A 166 19.81 -5.00 -19.88
CA LEU A 166 19.38 -6.32 -19.42
C LEU A 166 19.86 -6.61 -17.99
N SER A 167 21.15 -6.39 -17.72
CA SER A 167 21.71 -6.59 -16.39
C SER A 167 21.05 -5.69 -15.37
N TRP A 168 20.85 -4.42 -15.71
CA TRP A 168 20.17 -3.45 -14.85
C TRP A 168 18.75 -3.89 -14.50
N TRP A 169 17.96 -4.25 -15.51
CA TRP A 169 16.56 -4.63 -15.31
C TRP A 169 16.42 -5.94 -14.52
N ASN A 170 17.34 -6.89 -14.73
CA ASN A 170 17.41 -8.11 -13.94
C ASN A 170 17.68 -7.81 -12.46
N THR A 171 18.64 -6.92 -12.15
CA THR A 171 18.93 -6.52 -10.77
C THR A 171 17.73 -5.84 -10.12
N VAL A 172 17.09 -4.89 -10.81
CA VAL A 172 15.93 -4.17 -10.28
C VAL A 172 14.75 -5.11 -10.02
N ALA A 173 14.45 -6.00 -10.96
CA ALA A 173 13.38 -6.99 -10.83
C ALA A 173 13.64 -7.97 -9.69
N ALA A 174 14.88 -8.46 -9.55
CA ALA A 174 15.26 -9.35 -8.46
C ALA A 174 15.11 -8.67 -7.09
N MET A 175 15.58 -7.44 -6.94
CA MET A 175 15.43 -6.67 -5.70
C MET A 175 13.96 -6.37 -5.38
N ASN A 176 13.15 -6.09 -6.41
CA ASN A 176 11.71 -5.95 -6.26
C ASN A 176 11.07 -7.24 -5.73
N ILE A 177 11.40 -8.41 -6.30
CA ILE A 177 10.93 -9.71 -5.82
C ILE A 177 11.33 -9.97 -4.37
N ILE A 178 12.60 -9.73 -4.02
CA ILE A 178 13.12 -9.91 -2.66
C ILE A 178 12.34 -9.03 -1.67
N SER A 179 12.07 -7.76 -2.03
CA SER A 179 11.29 -6.86 -1.17
C SER A 179 9.86 -7.37 -0.93
N GLU A 180 9.18 -7.88 -1.96
CA GLU A 180 7.81 -8.40 -1.83
C GLU A 180 7.78 -9.66 -0.95
N ILE A 181 8.72 -10.58 -1.15
CA ILE A 181 8.81 -11.79 -0.32
C ILE A 181 9.08 -11.42 1.15
N ALA A 182 9.99 -10.47 1.39
CA ALA A 182 10.33 -10.03 2.74
C ALA A 182 9.14 -9.35 3.44
N MET A 183 8.38 -8.53 2.71
CA MET A 183 7.15 -7.90 3.19
C MET A 183 6.07 -8.92 3.55
N VAL A 184 5.78 -9.87 2.66
CA VAL A 184 4.83 -10.97 2.92
C VAL A 184 5.29 -11.83 4.10
N GLY A 185 6.58 -12.10 4.20
CA GLY A 185 7.17 -12.83 5.32
C GLY A 185 6.93 -12.12 6.67
N LEU A 186 7.05 -10.80 6.70
CA LEU A 186 6.76 -9.99 7.88
C LEU A 186 5.27 -10.05 8.25
N GLU A 187 4.37 -9.93 7.28
CA GLU A 187 2.92 -10.04 7.50
C GLU A 187 2.56 -11.38 8.15
N ILE A 188 3.05 -12.49 7.57
CA ILE A 188 2.82 -13.83 8.11
C ILE A 188 3.38 -13.94 9.53
N LYS A 189 4.60 -13.46 9.77
CA LYS A 189 5.23 -13.48 11.10
C LYS A 189 4.38 -12.77 12.16
N ILE A 190 3.79 -11.63 11.82
CA ILE A 190 2.94 -10.85 12.75
C ILE A 190 1.63 -11.59 13.07
N ILE A 191 1.05 -12.29 12.10
CA ILE A 191 -0.24 -12.97 12.24
C ILE A 191 -0.12 -14.34 12.90
N MET A 192 1.00 -15.03 12.73
CA MET A 192 1.22 -16.36 13.29
C MET A 192 1.02 -16.50 14.81
N PRO A 193 1.46 -15.56 15.68
CA PRO A 193 1.22 -15.64 17.12
C PRO A 193 -0.20 -15.27 17.56
N LEU A 194 -1.04 -14.74 16.65
CA LEU A 194 -2.37 -14.27 17.01
C LEU A 194 -3.33 -15.44 17.28
N GLN A 195 -4.00 -15.41 18.44
CA GLN A 195 -4.92 -16.45 18.90
C GLN A 195 -6.29 -16.32 18.19
N MET A 196 -6.36 -16.72 16.93
CA MET A 196 -7.59 -16.75 16.14
C MET A 196 -8.00 -18.18 15.75
N PRO A 197 -9.31 -18.44 15.54
CA PRO A 197 -9.78 -19.69 14.95
C PRO A 197 -9.05 -19.98 13.63
N ARG A 198 -8.68 -21.25 13.39
CA ARG A 198 -7.85 -21.65 12.23
C ARG A 198 -8.44 -21.20 10.88
N ALA A 199 -9.76 -21.25 10.72
CA ALA A 199 -10.43 -20.82 9.50
C ALA A 199 -10.21 -19.32 9.21
N ARG A 200 -10.43 -18.46 10.22
CA ARG A 200 -10.21 -17.01 10.12
C ARG A 200 -8.75 -16.68 9.85
N LYS A 201 -7.84 -17.35 10.57
CA LYS A 201 -6.39 -17.21 10.37
C LYS A 201 -5.97 -17.56 8.95
N ALA A 202 -6.47 -18.66 8.39
CA ALA A 202 -6.18 -19.07 7.03
C ALA A 202 -6.68 -18.04 6.00
N SER A 203 -7.87 -17.47 6.20
CA SER A 203 -8.39 -16.42 5.32
C SER A 203 -7.58 -15.14 5.35
N ILE A 204 -7.02 -14.76 6.51
CA ILE A 204 -6.16 -13.57 6.59
C ILE A 204 -4.83 -13.85 5.88
N ILE A 205 -4.21 -15.00 6.15
CA ILE A 205 -2.94 -15.40 5.51
C ILE A 205 -3.09 -15.49 3.98
N SER A 206 -4.22 -15.97 3.45
CA SER A 206 -4.41 -16.08 2.00
C SER A 206 -4.42 -14.73 1.27
N LEU A 207 -4.86 -13.65 1.92
CA LEU A 207 -4.85 -12.30 1.34
C LEU A 207 -3.44 -11.76 1.23
N PHE A 208 -2.64 -11.94 2.28
CA PHE A 208 -1.23 -11.57 2.29
C PHE A 208 -0.45 -12.41 1.28
N ALA A 209 -0.79 -13.71 1.16
CA ALA A 209 -0.25 -14.56 0.12
C ALA A 209 -0.65 -14.11 -1.30
N CYS A 210 -1.75 -13.37 -1.50
CA CYS A 210 -2.12 -12.82 -2.81
C CYS A 210 -1.05 -11.84 -3.34
N ARG A 211 -0.27 -11.20 -2.46
CA ARG A 211 0.89 -10.40 -2.90
C ARG A 211 1.97 -11.23 -3.59
N LEU A 212 2.04 -12.54 -3.34
CA LEU A 212 2.94 -13.43 -4.09
C LEU A 212 2.58 -13.49 -5.58
N LEU A 213 1.37 -13.11 -6.00
CA LEU A 213 1.04 -12.95 -7.41
C LEU A 213 1.91 -11.88 -8.09
N ILE A 214 2.32 -10.83 -7.36
CA ILE A 214 3.27 -9.83 -7.86
C ILE A 214 4.63 -10.49 -8.12
N VAL A 215 5.08 -11.38 -7.23
CA VAL A 215 6.34 -12.12 -7.39
C VAL A 215 6.28 -12.99 -8.64
N VAL A 216 5.17 -13.70 -8.85
CA VAL A 216 4.97 -14.51 -10.06
C VAL A 216 4.95 -13.63 -11.31
N ALA A 217 4.23 -12.51 -11.29
CA ALA A 217 4.18 -11.59 -12.42
C ALA A 217 5.55 -10.98 -12.73
N ALA A 218 6.33 -10.61 -11.71
CA ALA A 218 7.69 -10.09 -11.87
C ALA A 218 8.67 -11.16 -12.39
N ALA A 219 8.51 -12.42 -11.98
CA ALA A 219 9.29 -13.54 -12.51
C ALA A 219 8.97 -13.81 -13.99
N ILE A 220 7.69 -13.77 -14.37
CA ILE A 220 7.25 -13.88 -15.76
C ILE A 220 7.82 -12.71 -16.57
N GLN A 221 7.72 -11.49 -16.06
CA GLN A 221 8.31 -10.31 -16.68
C GLN A 221 9.81 -10.52 -16.92
N LEU A 222 10.56 -10.97 -15.91
CA LEU A 222 12.00 -11.21 -16.05
C LEU A 222 12.33 -12.27 -17.10
N TYR A 223 11.52 -13.33 -17.17
CA TYR A 223 11.63 -14.33 -18.23
C TYR A 223 11.38 -13.73 -19.62
N LEU A 224 10.37 -12.87 -19.76
CA LEU A 224 10.09 -12.17 -21.02
C LEU A 224 11.26 -11.26 -21.43
N PHE A 225 11.85 -10.51 -20.50
CA PHE A 225 13.03 -9.69 -20.78
C PHE A 225 14.23 -10.50 -21.30
N HIS A 226 14.52 -11.66 -20.69
CA HIS A 226 15.57 -12.55 -21.17
C HIS A 226 15.26 -13.13 -22.55
N LYS A 227 14.00 -13.48 -22.79
CA LYS A 227 13.54 -14.01 -24.07
C LYS A 227 13.64 -12.96 -25.18
N ASP A 228 13.18 -11.74 -24.91
CA ASP A 228 13.23 -10.62 -25.86
C ASP A 228 14.69 -10.30 -26.24
N SER A 229 15.59 -10.32 -25.26
CA SER A 229 17.04 -10.08 -25.45
C SER A 229 17.76 -11.18 -26.23
N SER A 230 17.25 -12.41 -26.19
CA SER A 230 17.81 -13.56 -26.92
C SER A 230 17.18 -13.76 -28.30
N SER A 231 16.18 -12.94 -28.64
CA SER A 231 15.42 -13.10 -29.88
C SER A 231 16.19 -12.53 -31.09
N PRO A 232 15.90 -12.99 -32.33
CA PRO A 232 16.48 -12.42 -33.56
C PRO A 232 16.14 -10.94 -33.78
N ARG A 233 15.20 -10.37 -32.98
CA ARG A 233 14.73 -8.98 -33.06
C ARG A 233 15.27 -8.13 -31.90
N LYS A 234 16.35 -8.56 -31.26
CA LYS A 234 17.00 -7.82 -30.14
C LYS A 234 17.38 -6.38 -30.49
N ASP A 235 17.66 -6.11 -31.77
CA ASP A 235 18.07 -4.79 -32.26
C ASP A 235 16.85 -3.87 -32.51
N ASP A 236 15.63 -4.44 -32.61
CA ASP A 236 14.39 -3.68 -32.70
C ASP A 236 13.90 -3.28 -31.30
N LEU A 237 14.34 -2.12 -30.82
CA LEU A 237 13.91 -1.52 -29.55
C LEU A 237 12.38 -1.32 -29.44
N THR A 238 11.67 -1.29 -30.57
CA THR A 238 10.22 -1.05 -30.65
C THR A 238 9.39 -2.33 -30.58
N LEU A 239 9.66 -3.29 -31.47
CA LEU A 239 8.89 -4.54 -31.61
C LEU A 239 9.46 -5.66 -30.75
N GLY A 240 10.69 -5.57 -30.27
CA GLY A 240 11.30 -6.56 -29.39
C GLY A 240 10.74 -6.53 -27.97
N TYR A 241 10.40 -5.35 -27.43
CA TYR A 241 10.15 -5.15 -26.00
C TYR A 241 8.65 -4.97 -25.62
N TRP A 242 7.72 -5.29 -26.52
CA TRP A 242 6.29 -5.16 -26.25
C TRP A 242 5.79 -6.09 -25.13
N GLN A 243 6.33 -7.31 -25.03
CA GLN A 243 5.97 -8.27 -23.98
C GLN A 243 6.41 -7.79 -22.61
N SER A 244 7.65 -7.31 -22.56
CA SER A 244 8.27 -6.66 -21.42
C SER A 244 7.47 -5.46 -20.91
N THR A 245 6.94 -4.63 -21.81
CA THR A 245 6.08 -3.48 -21.46
C THR A 245 4.74 -3.92 -20.87
N ILE A 246 4.12 -4.97 -21.41
CA ILE A 246 2.91 -5.56 -20.83
C ILE A 246 3.19 -6.10 -19.41
N GLY A 247 4.34 -6.75 -19.21
CA GLY A 247 4.77 -7.22 -17.89
C GLY A 247 4.84 -6.09 -16.86
N ASN A 248 5.43 -4.94 -17.22
CA ASN A 248 5.47 -3.75 -16.36
C ASN A 248 4.06 -3.28 -15.96
N GLN A 249 3.11 -3.21 -16.91
CA GLN A 249 1.73 -2.81 -16.64
C GLN A 249 1.04 -3.76 -15.65
N VAL A 250 1.21 -5.07 -15.85
CA VAL A 250 0.62 -6.09 -14.98
C VAL A 250 1.19 -6.00 -13.57
N VAL A 251 2.52 -5.88 -13.42
CA VAL A 251 3.17 -5.75 -12.11
C VAL A 251 2.72 -4.50 -11.38
N GLN A 252 2.66 -3.35 -12.05
CA GLN A 252 2.17 -2.09 -11.47
C GLN A 252 0.71 -2.21 -11.01
N CYS A 253 -0.16 -2.75 -11.87
CA CYS A 253 -1.58 -2.95 -11.60
C CYS A 253 -1.81 -3.88 -10.40
N LEU A 254 -1.13 -5.03 -10.37
CA LEU A 254 -1.19 -5.97 -9.24
C LEU A 254 -0.67 -5.33 -7.95
N GLY A 255 0.38 -4.51 -8.03
CA GLY A 255 0.90 -3.72 -6.92
C GLY A 255 -0.17 -2.86 -6.27
N ILE A 256 -0.96 -2.13 -7.07
CA ILE A 256 -2.06 -1.29 -6.56
C ILE A 256 -3.22 -2.15 -6.05
N ILE A 257 -3.69 -3.15 -6.81
CA ILE A 257 -4.83 -3.98 -6.43
C ILE A 257 -4.59 -4.70 -5.11
N THR A 258 -3.43 -5.30 -4.92
CA THR A 258 -3.11 -6.08 -3.72
C THR A 258 -3.00 -5.23 -2.44
N THR A 259 -2.75 -3.92 -2.54
CA THR A 259 -2.80 -3.02 -1.36
C THR A 259 -4.19 -2.94 -0.75
N THR A 260 -5.24 -3.23 -1.52
CA THR A 260 -6.64 -3.09 -1.09
C THR A 260 -7.16 -4.33 -0.37
N LEU A 261 -6.58 -5.50 -0.65
CA LEU A 261 -7.07 -6.80 -0.19
C LEU A 261 -7.06 -6.97 1.33
N PRO A 262 -5.99 -6.61 2.07
CA PRO A 262 -5.97 -6.76 3.52
C PRO A 262 -7.11 -5.98 4.19
N TYR A 263 -7.39 -4.78 3.70
CA TYR A 263 -8.44 -3.90 4.24
C TYR A 263 -9.85 -4.44 3.97
N ALA A 264 -10.11 -4.91 2.74
CA ALA A 264 -11.42 -5.44 2.38
C ALA A 264 -11.83 -6.58 3.32
N LYS A 265 -10.89 -7.44 3.71
CA LYS A 265 -11.19 -8.58 4.57
C LYS A 265 -11.23 -8.22 6.05
N LEU A 266 -10.33 -7.36 6.55
CA LEU A 266 -10.45 -6.81 7.91
C LEU A 266 -11.80 -6.14 8.13
N PHE A 267 -12.29 -5.45 7.11
CA PHE A 267 -13.61 -4.84 7.10
C PHE A 267 -14.75 -5.87 7.13
N MET A 268 -14.73 -6.87 6.25
CA MET A 268 -15.77 -7.93 6.25
C MET A 268 -15.85 -8.66 7.60
N GLU A 269 -14.71 -8.96 8.23
CA GLU A 269 -14.71 -9.59 9.54
C GLU A 269 -15.21 -8.68 10.67
N SER A 270 -15.09 -7.36 10.52
CA SER A 270 -15.66 -6.40 11.48
C SER A 270 -17.19 -6.42 11.48
N PHE A 271 -17.82 -6.72 10.33
CA PHE A 271 -19.26 -6.96 10.25
C PHE A 271 -19.67 -8.29 10.88
N GLU A 272 -18.95 -9.37 10.58
CA GLU A 272 -19.26 -10.71 11.14
C GLU A 272 -19.08 -10.76 12.66
N SER A 273 -18.17 -9.97 13.22
CA SER A 273 -17.92 -9.90 14.67
C SER A 273 -18.86 -8.96 15.44
N GLY A 274 -19.85 -8.35 14.77
CA GLY A 274 -20.87 -7.51 15.43
C GLY A 274 -20.36 -6.18 16.01
N LEU A 275 -19.16 -5.74 15.62
CA LEU A 275 -18.46 -4.60 16.25
C LEU A 275 -19.15 -3.23 16.03
N ILE A 276 -20.09 -3.14 15.09
CA ILE A 276 -20.91 -1.92 14.89
C ILE A 276 -21.86 -1.67 16.08
N ARG A 277 -22.11 -2.67 16.94
CA ARG A 277 -23.00 -2.50 18.10
C ARG A 277 -22.33 -1.86 19.33
N VAL A 278 -21.00 -1.85 19.44
CA VAL A 278 -20.31 -1.38 20.67
C VAL A 278 -19.99 0.11 20.67
N ASN A 279 -19.77 0.73 19.51
CA ASN A 279 -19.52 2.18 19.47
C ASN A 279 -20.74 3.00 19.91
N ASN A 280 -21.97 2.52 19.72
CA ASN A 280 -23.17 3.19 20.26
C ASN A 280 -23.38 2.97 21.78
N VAL A 281 -22.73 1.98 22.40
CA VAL A 281 -22.86 1.74 23.85
C VAL A 281 -21.88 2.61 24.63
N ARG A 282 -20.65 2.80 24.12
CA ARG A 282 -19.65 3.65 24.79
C ARG A 282 -20.04 5.13 24.85
N TRP A 283 -20.75 5.64 23.83
CA TRP A 283 -21.32 7.00 23.87
C TRP A 283 -22.49 7.11 24.85
N LYS A 284 -23.33 6.06 24.98
CA LYS A 284 -24.41 6.03 25.98
C LYS A 284 -23.90 5.89 27.41
N GLU A 285 -22.85 5.11 27.64
CA GLU A 285 -22.29 4.89 28.97
C GLU A 285 -21.48 6.11 29.45
N GLY A 286 -20.79 6.81 28.53
CA GLY A 286 -20.18 8.12 28.82
C GLY A 286 -21.20 9.22 29.13
N GLN A 287 -22.39 9.21 28.50
CA GLN A 287 -23.46 10.16 28.83
C GLN A 287 -24.15 9.85 30.17
N LEU A 288 -24.40 8.56 30.48
CA LEU A 288 -25.00 8.17 31.76
C LEU A 288 -24.10 8.50 32.96
N ILE A 289 -22.78 8.32 32.81
CA ILE A 289 -21.82 8.71 33.86
C ILE A 289 -21.81 10.23 34.06
N ASN A 290 -21.84 11.01 32.97
CA ASN A 290 -21.84 12.48 33.03
C ASN A 290 -23.15 13.06 33.62
N ASP A 291 -24.30 12.46 33.32
CA ASP A 291 -25.59 12.86 33.91
C ASP A 291 -25.69 12.46 35.40
N SER A 292 -25.11 11.32 35.78
CA SER A 292 -25.02 10.94 37.19
C SER A 292 -24.15 11.94 37.98
N GLU A 293 -22.97 12.31 37.46
CA GLU A 293 -22.05 13.25 38.12
C GLU A 293 -22.63 14.66 38.22
N ARG A 294 -23.41 15.11 37.23
CA ARG A 294 -24.18 16.36 37.30
C ARG A 294 -25.30 16.32 38.34
N THR A 295 -25.95 15.17 38.51
CA THR A 295 -27.03 14.99 39.50
C THR A 295 -26.48 15.04 40.93
N TYR A 296 -25.31 14.44 41.20
CA TYR A 296 -24.67 14.53 42.52
C TYR A 296 -24.17 15.94 42.85
N LYS A 297 -23.71 16.71 41.85
CA LYS A 297 -23.27 18.12 42.04
C LYS A 297 -24.43 19.10 42.30
N LEU A 298 -25.67 18.77 41.92
CA LEU A 298 -26.84 19.61 42.18
C LEU A 298 -27.47 19.40 43.56
N LEU A 299 -27.25 18.24 44.19
CA LEU A 299 -27.74 17.97 45.55
C LEU A 299 -26.92 18.67 46.65
N ASP A 300 -25.67 19.04 46.37
CA ASP A 300 -24.77 19.67 47.35
C ASP A 300 -24.90 21.21 47.41
N VAL A 301 -25.61 21.82 46.43
CA VAL A 301 -25.75 23.29 46.33
C VAL A 301 -26.95 23.84 47.13
N SER A 302 -27.86 22.98 47.60
CA SER A 302 -29.07 23.44 48.32
C SER A 302 -28.89 23.57 49.85
N ARG A 303 -27.65 23.42 50.37
CA ARG A 303 -27.38 23.50 51.81
C ARG A 303 -26.23 24.43 52.17
N SER A 304 -26.25 25.68 51.69
CA SER A 304 -25.54 26.74 52.41
C SER A 304 -26.15 28.13 52.20
N SER A 305 -26.90 28.59 53.18
CA SER A 305 -27.22 30.00 53.42
C SER A 305 -27.08 30.27 54.93
N GLN A 306 -25.83 30.55 55.34
CA GLN A 306 -25.31 31.53 56.34
C GLN A 306 -26.08 31.88 57.65
N PRO A 307 -25.46 32.51 58.68
CA PRO A 307 -24.03 32.63 59.05
C PRO A 307 -23.70 32.42 60.56
N ALA A 308 -22.40 32.35 60.87
CA ALA A 308 -21.64 32.74 62.08
C ALA A 308 -22.31 32.87 63.47
N GLN A 309 -21.79 32.17 64.51
CA GLN A 309 -21.15 32.78 65.70
C GLN A 309 -20.60 31.75 66.73
N GLN A 310 -19.40 32.06 67.24
CA GLN A 310 -18.77 31.75 68.54
C GLN A 310 -19.57 30.98 69.62
N SER A 311 -18.93 29.97 70.23
CA SER A 311 -18.36 30.03 71.61
C SER A 311 -18.23 28.66 72.30
N LEU A 312 -17.23 28.59 73.18
CA LEU A 312 -16.82 27.55 74.12
C LEU A 312 -17.94 27.23 75.14
N HIS A 313 -18.20 25.95 75.47
CA HIS A 313 -18.26 25.41 76.86
C HIS A 313 -18.68 23.93 76.94
N HIS A 314 -17.95 23.20 77.80
CA HIS A 314 -18.30 22.01 78.62
C HIS A 314 -19.40 21.00 78.19
N GLY A 315 -19.03 19.71 78.24
CA GLY A 315 -19.84 18.71 78.96
C GLY A 315 -20.04 17.33 78.32
N ILE A 316 -19.23 16.36 78.78
CA ILE A 316 -19.62 14.99 79.16
C ILE A 316 -20.10 13.98 78.09
N SER A 317 -19.21 13.00 77.85
CA SER A 317 -19.42 11.54 77.84
C SER A 317 -20.46 10.91 76.89
N THR A 318 -20.01 10.08 75.96
CA THR A 318 -19.96 8.60 76.12
C THR A 318 -19.63 7.92 74.78
N ALA A 319 -18.79 6.87 74.87
CA ALA A 319 -18.76 5.62 74.09
C ALA A 319 -19.14 5.64 72.59
N ARG A 320 -18.41 5.02 71.65
CA ARG A 320 -17.77 3.71 71.72
C ARG A 320 -16.88 3.56 70.48
N ALA A 321 -15.63 3.15 70.69
CA ALA A 321 -14.79 2.57 69.64
C ALA A 321 -15.39 1.23 69.17
N TYR A 322 -15.24 0.88 67.89
CA TYR A 322 -14.74 -0.42 67.43
C TYR A 322 -14.30 -0.32 65.96
N THR A 323 -12.99 -0.20 65.77
CA THR A 323 -12.25 -0.68 64.60
C THR A 323 -12.01 -2.18 64.77
N VAL A 324 -12.28 -3.02 63.75
CA VAL A 324 -11.48 -4.24 63.52
C VAL A 324 -11.40 -4.52 62.02
N ASN A 325 -10.16 -4.53 61.53
CA ASN A 325 -9.71 -4.95 60.22
C ASN A 325 -9.70 -6.49 60.07
N SER A 326 -9.60 -6.91 58.80
CA SER A 326 -8.91 -8.10 58.28
C SER A 326 -9.43 -9.51 58.58
N LEU A 327 -9.94 -10.17 57.51
CA LEU A 327 -9.54 -11.47 56.91
C LEU A 327 -8.38 -12.27 57.57
N PRO A 328 -8.14 -13.57 57.25
CA PRO A 328 -8.96 -14.61 56.57
C PRO A 328 -8.89 -16.01 57.25
N ASN A 329 -9.57 -16.99 56.62
CA ASN A 329 -9.09 -18.36 56.30
C ASN A 329 -9.74 -19.60 56.98
N ARG A 330 -10.24 -20.49 56.08
CA ARG A 330 -10.19 -21.97 56.04
C ARG A 330 -10.81 -22.88 57.11
N THR A 331 -11.49 -23.91 56.55
CA THR A 331 -11.67 -25.33 57.00
C THR A 331 -12.38 -25.52 58.34
N THR A 332 -13.48 -26.25 58.46
CA THR A 332 -13.97 -27.50 57.85
C THR A 332 -15.48 -27.50 57.81
#